data_AF-A0A0G3EDK2-F1
#
_entry.id   AF-A0A0G3EDK2-F1
#
_cell.length_a   1.000
_cell.length_b   1.000
_cell.length_c   1.000
_cell.angle_alpha   90.00
_cell.angle_beta   90.00
_cell.angle_gamma   90.00
#
_symmetry.space_group_name_H-M   'P 1'
#
loop_
_entity.id
_entity.type
_entity.pdbx_description
1 polymer ?
#
loop_
_entity_poly.entity_id
_entity_poly.type
_entity_poly.pdbx_seq_one_letter_code
_entity_poly.pdbx_strand_id
1 'polypeptide(L)'
;MKSVSEQLRARRIELGLTLADAARRAGTSAATLSRYEHGWSRFETYTLNKLARALDCELRITLEPEEAGEDRPAPGIDEAVQRLARLFWDRTLSKSDLERYPVWVAERVLDYGNLEDVRMLRALLGRESFVRAAARAHRVSNVTRNFWKQILMMEGVPCTNESSRSTAWNS
;
A
#
# COMPACT_ATOMS: atom_id res chain seq x y z
N MET A 1 -16.34 11.98 -5.32
CA MET A 1 -16.01 12.79 -4.12
C MET A 1 -14.65 13.45 -4.37
N LYS A 2 -14.49 14.76 -4.12
CA LYS A 2 -13.20 15.43 -4.31
C LYS A 2 -12.17 14.93 -3.29
N SER A 3 -10.93 14.73 -3.70
CA SER A 3 -9.84 14.38 -2.77
C SER A 3 -9.59 15.52 -1.77
N VAL A 4 -8.97 15.23 -0.62
CA VAL A 4 -8.60 16.25 0.37
C VAL A 4 -7.71 17.34 -0.25
N SER A 5 -6.75 16.95 -1.10
CA SER A 5 -5.91 17.88 -1.87
C SER A 5 -6.72 18.83 -2.75
N GLU A 6 -7.71 18.31 -3.47
CA GLU A 6 -8.60 19.09 -4.31
C GLU A 6 -9.47 20.05 -3.49
N GLN A 7 -9.95 19.61 -2.32
CA GLN A 7 -10.73 20.46 -1.41
C GLN A 7 -9.90 21.64 -0.89
N LEU A 8 -8.67 21.40 -0.43
CA LEU A 8 -7.76 22.45 0.02
C LEU A 8 -7.47 23.48 -1.07
N ARG A 9 -7.11 22.99 -2.27
CA ARG A 9 -6.80 23.86 -3.42
C ARG A 9 -8.01 24.68 -3.84
N ALA A 10 -9.18 24.05 -3.95
CA ALA A 10 -10.41 24.74 -4.34
C ALA A 10 -10.74 25.86 -3.34
N ARG A 11 -10.67 25.55 -2.03
CA ARG A 11 -10.96 26.54 -0.99
C ARG A 11 -9.98 27.71 -0.99
N ARG A 12 -8.69 27.44 -1.19
CA ARG A 12 -7.68 28.51 -1.30
C ARG A 12 -7.99 29.47 -2.45
N ILE A 13 -8.39 28.93 -3.60
CA ILE A 13 -8.75 29.72 -4.79
C ILE A 13 -10.02 30.53 -4.55
N GLU A 14 -11.04 29.96 -3.90
CA GLU A 14 -12.27 30.68 -3.51
C GLU A 14 -11.99 31.87 -2.59
N LEU A 15 -11.02 31.75 -1.69
CA LEU A 15 -10.58 32.84 -0.81
C LEU A 15 -9.64 33.84 -1.51
N GLY A 16 -9.31 33.63 -2.79
CA GLY A 16 -8.40 34.50 -3.55
C GLY A 16 -6.95 34.46 -3.06
N LEU A 17 -6.55 33.43 -2.32
CA LEU A 17 -5.24 33.35 -1.69
C LEU A 17 -4.20 32.74 -2.64
N THR A 18 -3.02 33.33 -2.69
CA THR A 18 -1.86 32.66 -3.30
C THR A 18 -1.39 31.50 -2.42
N LEU A 19 -0.58 30.62 -3.00
CA LEU A 19 -0.01 29.48 -2.29
C LEU A 19 0.92 29.96 -1.15
N ALA A 20 1.61 31.09 -1.34
CA ALA A 20 2.43 31.70 -0.29
C ALA A 20 1.59 32.33 0.84
N ASP A 21 0.45 32.94 0.52
CA ASP A 21 -0.41 33.58 1.52
C ASP A 21 -1.10 32.56 2.41
N ALA A 22 -1.67 31.52 1.81
CA ALA A 22 -2.28 30.42 2.57
C ALA A 22 -1.25 29.68 3.43
N ALA A 23 -0.05 29.44 2.91
CA ALA A 23 1.03 28.83 3.70
C ALA A 23 1.44 29.70 4.89
N ARG A 24 1.59 31.02 4.68
CA ARG A 24 1.89 31.98 5.75
C ARG A 24 0.80 32.02 6.80
N ARG A 25 -0.47 32.07 6.38
CA ARG A 25 -1.65 32.03 7.27
C ARG A 25 -1.71 30.75 8.11
N ALA A 26 -1.28 29.62 7.56
CA ALA A 26 -1.20 28.34 8.27
C ALA A 26 0.08 28.16 9.09
N GLY A 27 1.04 29.10 9.03
CA GLY A 27 2.36 28.94 9.64
C GLY A 27 3.09 27.70 9.11
N THR A 28 3.15 27.55 7.79
CA THR A 28 3.88 26.50 7.05
C THR A 28 4.57 27.08 5.82
N SER A 29 5.33 26.27 5.09
CA SER A 29 5.99 26.71 3.85
C SER A 29 5.11 26.50 2.61
N ALA A 30 5.30 27.34 1.59
CA ALA A 30 4.61 27.18 0.31
C ALA A 30 4.92 25.81 -0.34
N ALA A 31 6.15 25.31 -0.18
CA ALA A 31 6.50 23.95 -0.61
C ALA A 31 5.68 22.87 0.12
N THR A 32 5.38 23.06 1.40
CA THR A 32 4.52 22.14 2.17
C THR A 32 3.08 22.19 1.70
N LEU A 33 2.50 23.37 1.53
CA LEU A 33 1.15 23.50 1.00
C LEU A 33 1.04 22.94 -0.43
N SER A 34 2.04 23.19 -1.28
CA SER A 34 2.06 22.67 -2.65
C SER A 34 2.02 21.14 -2.66
N ARG A 35 2.77 20.47 -1.78
CA ARG A 35 2.68 19.01 -1.60
C ARG A 35 1.26 18.58 -1.22
N TYR A 36 0.63 19.27 -0.27
CA TYR A 36 -0.71 18.92 0.18
C TYR A 36 -1.79 19.15 -0.88
N GLU A 37 -1.61 20.10 -1.79
CA GLU A 37 -2.52 20.35 -2.92
C GLU A 37 -2.28 19.45 -4.15
N HIS A 38 -1.14 18.75 -4.22
CA HIS A 38 -0.79 17.90 -5.37
C HIS A 38 -0.69 16.42 -4.98
N GLY A 39 -1.84 15.75 -4.93
CA GLY A 39 -1.97 14.29 -4.95
C GLY A 39 -1.20 13.52 -3.87
N TRP A 40 -0.73 14.20 -2.82
CA TRP A 40 0.05 13.60 -1.76
C TRP A 40 -0.85 12.73 -0.88
N SER A 41 -0.51 11.45 -0.71
CA SER A 41 -1.33 10.51 0.05
C SER A 41 -0.99 10.44 1.54
N ARG A 42 0.12 11.04 1.98
CA ARG A 42 0.65 10.94 3.36
C ARG A 42 0.43 12.22 4.16
N PHE A 43 -0.80 12.43 4.61
CA PHE A 43 -1.12 13.63 5.37
C PHE A 43 -0.79 13.48 6.86
N GLU A 44 -0.11 14.47 7.41
CA GLU A 44 -0.07 14.65 8.86
C GLU A 44 -1.37 15.34 9.29
N THR A 45 -2.13 14.71 10.18
CA THR A 45 -3.41 15.25 10.69
C THR A 45 -3.23 16.63 11.32
N TYR A 46 -2.12 16.84 12.02
CA TYR A 46 -1.74 18.13 12.57
C TYR A 46 -1.63 19.22 11.50
N THR A 47 -0.87 18.96 10.44
CA THR A 47 -0.65 19.91 9.34
C THR A 47 -1.95 20.13 8.53
N LEU A 48 -2.73 19.07 8.30
CA LEU A 48 -4.07 19.20 7.70
C LEU A 48 -4.97 20.13 8.51
N ASN A 49 -5.00 19.98 9.84
CA ASN A 49 -5.83 20.81 10.69
C ASN A 49 -5.39 22.29 10.66
N LYS A 50 -4.07 22.56 10.64
CA LYS A 50 -3.56 23.94 10.45
C LYS A 50 -4.01 24.54 9.13
N LEU A 51 -3.90 23.77 8.04
CA LEU A 51 -4.33 24.22 6.71
C LEU A 51 -5.84 24.45 6.65
N ALA A 52 -6.65 23.54 7.20
CA ALA A 52 -8.10 23.69 7.25
C ALA A 52 -8.50 24.98 7.99
N ARG A 53 -7.95 25.21 9.19
CA ARG A 53 -8.20 26.45 9.95
C ARG A 53 -7.75 27.71 9.21
N ALA A 54 -6.60 27.66 8.53
CA ALA A 54 -6.12 28.78 7.72
C ALA A 54 -6.95 29.04 6.46
N LEU A 55 -7.79 28.10 6.05
CA LEU A 55 -8.71 28.21 4.92
C LEU A 55 -10.18 28.34 5.37
N ASP A 56 -10.39 28.66 6.65
CA ASP A 56 -11.72 28.83 7.25
C ASP A 56 -12.59 27.56 7.10
N CYS A 57 -11.97 26.39 7.29
CA CYS A 57 -12.59 25.08 7.24
C CYS A 57 -12.43 24.30 8.56
N GLU A 58 -13.38 23.40 8.82
CA GLU A 58 -13.30 22.40 9.87
C GLU A 58 -12.82 21.06 9.29
N LEU A 59 -11.74 20.48 9.85
CA LEU A 59 -11.29 19.14 9.47
C LEU A 59 -12.09 18.09 10.25
N ARG A 60 -12.90 17.30 9.53
CA ARG A 60 -13.61 16.15 10.09
C ARG A 60 -12.95 14.85 9.62
N ILE A 61 -12.53 14.03 10.57
CA ILE A 61 -11.94 12.71 10.32
C ILE A 61 -12.90 11.67 10.90
N THR A 62 -13.40 10.78 10.06
CA THR A 62 -14.26 9.67 10.45
C THR A 62 -13.52 8.37 10.16
N LEU A 63 -13.55 7.45 11.12
CA LEU A 63 -13.12 6.08 10.91
C LEU A 63 -14.37 5.26 10.61
N GLU A 64 -14.44 4.73 9.41
CA GLU A 64 -15.44 3.74 9.06
C GLU A 64 -14.81 2.36 9.24
N PRO A 65 -15.55 1.36 9.75
CA PRO A 65 -15.05 0.00 9.71
C PRO A 65 -14.71 -0.32 8.26
N GLU A 66 -13.49 -0.80 8.04
CA GLU A 66 -13.21 -1.50 6.78
C GLU A 66 -14.15 -2.69 6.82
N GLU A 67 -15.27 -2.60 6.10
CA GLU A 67 -16.01 -3.79 5.67
C GLU A 67 -14.96 -4.61 4.96
N ALA A 68 -14.37 -5.57 5.69
CA ALA A 68 -13.30 -6.42 5.21
C ALA A 68 -13.74 -6.87 3.83
N GLY A 69 -13.07 -6.45 2.75
CA GLY A 69 -13.66 -6.45 1.41
C GLY A 69 -14.37 -7.76 1.02
N GLU A 70 -15.63 -7.89 1.42
CA GLU A 70 -16.47 -9.09 1.37
C GLU A 70 -17.48 -8.98 0.23
N ASP A 71 -17.56 -7.82 -0.43
CA ASP A 71 -18.49 -7.59 -1.55
C ASP A 71 -17.86 -7.72 -2.95
N ARG A 72 -16.57 -8.06 -3.03
CA ARG A 72 -16.14 -8.91 -4.16
C ARG A 72 -16.18 -10.32 -3.64
N PRO A 73 -17.07 -11.20 -4.17
CA PRO A 73 -16.93 -12.62 -3.89
C PRO A 73 -15.47 -12.97 -4.13
N ALA A 74 -14.83 -13.63 -3.16
CA ALA A 74 -13.50 -14.17 -3.37
C ALA A 74 -13.55 -14.88 -4.73
N PRO A 75 -12.69 -14.52 -5.69
CA PRO A 75 -12.74 -15.12 -7.01
C PRO A 75 -12.74 -16.63 -6.81
N GLY A 76 -13.64 -17.33 -7.50
CA GLY A 76 -13.76 -18.77 -7.32
C GLY A 76 -12.38 -19.41 -7.45
N ILE A 77 -12.10 -20.46 -6.68
CA ILE A 77 -10.78 -21.11 -6.69
C ILE A 77 -10.32 -21.42 -8.14
N ASP A 78 -11.27 -21.78 -9.02
CA ASP A 78 -11.04 -21.93 -10.46
C ASP A 78 -10.56 -20.67 -11.17
N GLU A 79 -11.24 -19.54 -10.97
CA GLU A 79 -10.89 -18.25 -11.57
C GLU A 79 -9.49 -17.81 -11.11
N ALA A 80 -9.20 -17.99 -9.83
CA ALA A 80 -7.90 -17.68 -9.28
C ALA A 80 -6.79 -18.55 -9.87
N VAL A 81 -7.02 -19.86 -9.99
CA VAL A 81 -6.05 -20.77 -10.63
C VAL A 81 -5.82 -20.38 -12.08
N GLN A 82 -6.88 -20.09 -12.85
CA GLN A 82 -6.77 -19.66 -14.25
C GLN A 82 -5.97 -18.37 -14.39
N ARG A 83 -6.26 -17.36 -13.55
CA ARG A 83 -5.53 -16.10 -13.58
C ARG A 83 -4.07 -16.28 -13.17
N LEU A 84 -3.82 -17.02 -12.10
CA LEU A 84 -2.47 -17.19 -11.56
C LEU A 84 -1.62 -18.11 -12.42
N ALA A 85 -2.20 -19.03 -13.21
CA ALA A 85 -1.49 -19.99 -14.05
C ALA A 85 -0.38 -19.36 -14.92
N ARG A 86 -0.58 -18.11 -15.37
CA ARG A 86 0.43 -17.35 -16.14
C ARG A 86 1.76 -17.14 -15.41
N LEU A 87 1.78 -17.24 -14.07
CA LEU A 87 2.97 -17.09 -13.22
C LEU A 87 3.73 -18.42 -13.02
N PHE A 88 3.19 -19.53 -13.53
CA PHE A 88 3.68 -20.89 -13.33
C PHE A 88 4.01 -21.57 -14.66
N TRP A 89 4.92 -20.97 -15.44
CA TRP A 89 5.31 -21.47 -16.76
C TRP A 89 6.05 -22.81 -16.74
N ASP A 90 6.59 -23.21 -15.58
CA ASP A 90 7.38 -24.43 -15.38
C ASP A 90 6.55 -25.60 -14.81
N ARG A 91 5.39 -25.34 -14.21
CA ARG A 91 4.51 -26.37 -13.67
C ARG A 91 3.06 -25.89 -13.64
N THR A 92 2.13 -26.72 -14.08
CA THR A 92 0.70 -26.42 -14.01
C THR A 92 0.25 -26.19 -12.56
N LEU A 93 -0.36 -25.04 -12.30
CA LEU A 93 -1.00 -24.72 -11.03
C LEU A 93 -2.37 -25.42 -10.94
N SER A 94 -2.62 -26.11 -9.82
CA SER A 94 -3.93 -26.71 -9.51
C SER A 94 -4.51 -26.15 -8.22
N LYS A 95 -5.80 -26.39 -7.98
CA LYS A 95 -6.47 -26.03 -6.72
C LYS A 95 -5.75 -26.60 -5.49
N SER A 96 -5.30 -27.86 -5.60
CA SER A 96 -4.65 -28.55 -4.48
C SER A 96 -3.30 -27.95 -4.09
N ASP A 97 -2.64 -27.24 -5.01
CA ASP A 97 -1.35 -26.60 -4.72
C ASP A 97 -1.50 -25.38 -3.81
N LEU A 98 -2.65 -24.71 -3.82
CA LEU A 98 -2.95 -23.59 -2.92
C LEU A 98 -2.92 -24.02 -1.45
N GLU A 99 -3.41 -25.24 -1.17
CA GLU A 99 -3.42 -25.81 0.18
C GLU A 99 -2.12 -26.53 0.52
N ARG A 100 -1.57 -27.31 -0.41
CA ARG A 100 -0.41 -28.18 -0.18
C ARG A 100 0.92 -27.43 -0.24
N TYR A 101 1.01 -26.39 -1.09
CA TYR A 101 2.25 -25.65 -1.35
C TYR A 101 2.06 -24.12 -1.30
N PRO A 102 1.46 -23.56 -0.23
CA PRO A 102 1.13 -22.13 -0.17
C PRO A 102 2.36 -21.22 -0.23
N VAL A 103 3.51 -21.68 0.28
CA VAL A 103 4.78 -20.92 0.21
C VAL A 103 5.25 -20.79 -1.23
N TRP A 104 5.21 -21.87 -2.01
CA TRP A 104 5.63 -21.86 -3.42
C TRP A 104 4.72 -20.97 -4.28
N VAL A 105 3.41 -21.03 -4.03
CA VAL A 105 2.43 -20.15 -4.70
C VAL A 105 2.69 -18.69 -4.32
N ALA A 106 2.91 -18.40 -3.04
CA ALA A 106 3.24 -17.06 -2.57
C ALA A 106 4.54 -16.54 -3.18
N GLU A 107 5.59 -17.36 -3.29
CA GLU A 107 6.84 -17.00 -3.97
C GLU A 107 6.58 -16.53 -5.40
N ARG A 108 5.79 -17.28 -6.18
CA ARG A 108 5.48 -16.92 -7.57
C ARG A 108 4.64 -15.66 -7.71
N VAL A 109 3.64 -15.50 -6.85
CA VAL A 109 2.80 -14.30 -6.84
C VAL A 109 3.60 -13.07 -6.42
N LEU A 110 4.49 -13.19 -5.44
CA LEU A 110 5.29 -12.07 -4.98
C LEU A 110 6.36 -11.66 -6.00
N ASP A 111 6.98 -12.61 -6.70
CA ASP A 111 8.03 -12.33 -7.68
C ASP A 111 7.52 -11.84 -9.04
N TYR A 112 6.43 -12.41 -9.54
CA TYR A 112 6.00 -12.21 -10.92
C TYR A 112 4.58 -11.64 -11.04
N GLY A 113 3.83 -11.58 -9.93
CA GLY A 113 2.48 -11.06 -9.89
C GLY A 113 2.39 -9.54 -9.70
N ASN A 114 1.17 -9.04 -9.71
CA ASN A 114 0.82 -7.65 -9.41
C ASN A 114 0.02 -7.56 -8.09
N LEU A 115 -0.33 -6.33 -7.69
CA LEU A 115 -1.04 -6.09 -6.44
C LEU A 115 -2.43 -6.77 -6.40
N GLU A 116 -3.10 -6.95 -7.54
CA GLU A 116 -4.36 -7.67 -7.58
C GLU A 116 -4.17 -9.17 -7.36
N ASP A 117 -3.09 -9.78 -7.88
CA ASP A 117 -2.78 -11.18 -7.61
C ASP A 117 -2.44 -11.41 -6.14
N VAL A 118 -1.72 -10.48 -5.52
CA VAL A 118 -1.42 -10.51 -4.07
C VAL A 118 -2.70 -10.42 -3.26
N ARG A 119 -3.60 -9.48 -3.61
CA ARG A 119 -4.91 -9.34 -2.94
C ARG A 119 -5.76 -10.59 -3.11
N MET A 120 -5.78 -11.15 -4.31
CA MET A 120 -6.51 -12.37 -4.65
C MET A 120 -5.99 -13.57 -3.84
N LEU A 121 -4.68 -13.80 -3.83
CA LEU A 121 -4.07 -14.89 -3.08
C LEU A 121 -4.30 -14.72 -1.57
N ARG A 122 -4.20 -13.50 -1.05
CA ARG A 122 -4.51 -13.19 0.36
C ARG A 122 -5.97 -13.48 0.71
N ALA A 123 -6.91 -13.13 -0.17
CA ALA A 123 -8.33 -13.42 0.03
C ALA A 123 -8.60 -14.93 0.07
N LEU A 124 -8.00 -15.70 -0.86
CA LEU A 124 -8.19 -17.15 -0.95
C LEU A 124 -7.58 -17.92 0.23
N LEU A 125 -6.37 -17.57 0.65
CA LEU A 125 -5.68 -18.24 1.75
C LEU A 125 -6.14 -17.74 3.13
N GLY A 126 -6.81 -16.59 3.17
CA GLY A 126 -7.00 -15.81 4.40
C GLY A 126 -5.72 -15.06 4.82
N ARG A 127 -5.91 -13.95 5.54
CA ARG A 127 -4.83 -13.03 5.94
C ARG A 127 -3.68 -13.75 6.64
N GLU A 128 -3.98 -14.56 7.65
CA GLU A 128 -2.93 -15.18 8.45
C GLU A 128 -2.11 -16.22 7.68
N SER A 129 -2.78 -17.08 6.92
CA SER A 129 -2.11 -18.14 6.15
C SER A 129 -1.20 -17.53 5.08
N PHE A 130 -1.71 -16.50 4.38
CA PHE A 130 -0.93 -15.74 3.41
C PHE A 130 0.31 -15.10 4.06
N VAL A 131 0.16 -14.42 5.19
CA VAL A 131 1.29 -13.78 5.89
C VAL A 131 2.33 -14.82 6.33
N ARG A 132 1.90 -15.97 6.86
CA ARG A 132 2.81 -17.08 7.21
C ARG A 132 3.54 -17.65 5.98
N ALA A 133 2.85 -17.79 4.84
CA ALA A 133 3.45 -18.27 3.60
C ALA A 133 4.47 -17.26 3.04
N ALA A 134 4.09 -15.98 2.97
CA ALA A 134 4.95 -14.90 2.51
C ALA A 134 6.20 -14.73 3.39
N ALA A 135 6.07 -14.87 4.71
CA ALA A 135 7.22 -14.81 5.63
C ALA A 135 8.24 -15.95 5.41
N ARG A 136 7.79 -17.10 4.89
CA ARG A 136 8.62 -18.28 4.58
C ARG A 136 9.07 -18.35 3.12
N ALA A 137 8.71 -17.36 2.31
CA ALA A 137 9.02 -17.29 0.88
C ALA A 137 10.49 -16.89 0.69
N HIS A 138 11.39 -17.87 0.79
CA HIS A 138 12.84 -17.64 0.75
C HIS A 138 13.41 -17.62 -0.67
N ARG A 139 12.66 -18.10 -1.68
CA ARG A 139 13.09 -18.09 -3.08
C ARG A 139 12.62 -16.89 -3.88
N VAL A 140 11.92 -15.95 -3.23
CA VAL A 140 11.61 -14.64 -3.80
C VAL A 140 12.93 -13.98 -4.23
N SER A 141 13.00 -13.47 -5.46
CA SER A 141 14.20 -12.84 -6.00
C SER A 141 14.70 -11.75 -5.04
N ASN A 142 16.02 -11.57 -4.95
CA ASN A 142 16.60 -10.54 -4.08
C ASN A 142 16.10 -9.12 -4.45
N VAL A 143 15.78 -8.89 -5.73
CA VAL A 143 15.22 -7.61 -6.22
C VAL A 143 13.81 -7.40 -5.67
N THR A 144 12.95 -8.42 -5.79
CA THR A 144 11.57 -8.36 -5.29
C THR A 144 11.52 -8.26 -3.77
N ARG A 145 12.37 -9.02 -3.07
CA ARG A 145 12.48 -8.97 -1.60
C ARG A 145 12.93 -7.60 -1.12
N ASN A 146 13.91 -6.99 -1.79
CA ASN A 146 14.38 -5.64 -1.45
C ASN A 146 13.32 -4.58 -1.76
N PHE A 147 12.59 -4.72 -2.86
CA PHE A 147 11.46 -3.84 -3.21
C PHE A 147 10.36 -3.87 -2.15
N TRP A 148 9.89 -5.06 -1.76
CA TRP A 148 8.86 -5.19 -0.72
C TRP A 148 9.36 -4.78 0.67
N LYS A 149 10.63 -5.05 1.00
CA LYS A 149 11.25 -4.56 2.24
C LYS A 149 11.26 -3.03 2.29
N GLN A 150 11.60 -2.37 1.19
CA GLN A 150 11.56 -0.91 1.08
C GLN A 150 10.13 -0.36 1.22
N ILE A 151 9.16 -0.98 0.55
CA ILE A 151 7.74 -0.58 0.66
C ILE A 151 7.22 -0.74 2.09
N LEU A 152 7.46 -1.89 2.73
CA LEU A 152 6.97 -2.15 4.09
C LEU A 152 7.64 -1.25 5.15
N MET A 153 8.94 -0.95 4.99
CA MET A 153 9.63 0.04 5.82
C MET A 153 9.06 1.45 5.63
N MET A 154 8.71 1.83 4.40
CA MET A 154 8.07 3.12 4.14
C MET A 154 6.68 3.24 4.75
N GLU A 155 5.96 2.14 4.96
CA GLU A 155 4.63 2.08 5.59
C GLU A 155 4.68 1.89 7.12
N GLY A 156 5.88 1.94 7.72
CA GLY A 156 6.05 1.88 9.18
C GLY A 156 5.78 0.50 9.79
N VAL A 157 5.71 -0.55 8.98
CA VAL A 157 5.58 -1.93 9.45
C VAL A 157 6.98 -2.51 9.63
N PRO A 158 7.49 -2.69 10.86
CA PRO A 158 8.79 -3.30 11.06
C PRO A 158 8.73 -4.75 10.58
N CYS A 159 9.45 -5.05 9.50
CA CYS A 159 9.73 -6.44 9.14
C CYS A 159 10.69 -6.98 10.22
N THR A 160 10.16 -7.72 11.21
CA THR A 160 10.84 -8.12 12.45
C THR A 160 11.92 -9.19 12.26
N ASN A 161 12.52 -9.34 11.08
CA ASN A 161 13.67 -10.21 10.90
C ASN A 161 14.80 -9.43 10.22
N GLU A 162 15.78 -9.03 11.02
CA GLU A 162 17.09 -8.61 10.51
C GLU A 162 17.72 -9.80 9.77
N SER A 163 17.70 -9.74 8.44
CA SER A 163 18.49 -10.63 7.59
C SER A 163 19.56 -9.87 6.81
N SER A 164 20.05 -8.75 7.33
CA SER A 164 21.19 -8.03 6.77
C SER A 164 22.44 -8.35 7.57
N ARG A 165 23.34 -9.15 6.98
CA ARG A 165 24.73 -9.27 7.44
C ARG A 165 25.38 -7.89 7.50
N SER A 166 26.17 -7.61 8.53
CA SER A 166 26.88 -6.34 8.73
C SER A 166 28.20 -6.24 7.96
N THR A 167 28.52 -7.22 7.11
CA THR A 167 29.76 -7.25 6.32
C THR A 167 29.51 -7.64 4.86
N ALA A 168 30.25 -6.99 3.97
CA ALA A 168 30.26 -7.26 2.54
C ALA A 168 30.82 -8.66 2.26
N TRP A 169 30.41 -9.28 1.15
CA TRP A 169 30.76 -10.65 0.76
C TRP A 169 32.27 -10.90 0.56
N ASN A 170 33.09 -9.84 0.59
CA ASN A 170 34.51 -9.85 0.28
C ASN A 170 35.34 -9.15 1.39
N SER A 171 34.96 -9.27 2.65
CA SER A 171 35.79 -8.90 3.80
C SER A 171 35.98 -10.08 4.73
#